data_AF-A0A6A1TFJ8-F1
#
_entry.id   AF-A0A6A1TFJ8-F1
#
_cell.length_a   1.000
_cell.length_b   1.000
_cell.length_c   1.000
_cell.angle_alpha   90.00
_cell.angle_beta   90.00
_cell.angle_gamma   90.00
#
_symmetry.space_group_name_H-M   'P 1'
#
loop_
_entity.id
_entity.type
_entity.pdbx_description
1 polymer ?
#
loop_
_entity_poly.entity_id
_entity_poly.type
_entity_poly.pdbx_seq_one_letter_code
_entity_poly.pdbx_strand_id
1 'polypeptide(L)' 'MAIESAPQLVKILAKELQRSGTKPHKFAEITGVGEDRLELLQNGAWQDLTIREIVAISENLDVDLTDL' A
#
# COMPACT_ATOMS: atom_id res chain seq x y z
N MET A 1 -4.17 15.82 -0.85
CA MET A 1 -3.00 16.10 -1.72
C MET A 1 -3.29 15.29 -2.97
N ALA A 2 -3.41 15.91 -4.15
CA ALA A 2 -3.67 15.14 -5.37
C ALA A 2 -2.53 14.14 -5.56
N ILE A 3 -2.86 12.90 -5.90
CA ILE A 3 -1.86 11.87 -6.12
C ILE A 3 -1.46 11.95 -7.59
N GLU A 4 -0.23 12.34 -7.88
CA GLU A 4 0.16 12.69 -9.26
C GLU A 4 0.88 11.54 -9.98
N SER A 5 1.22 10.46 -9.26
CA SER A 5 1.94 9.31 -9.85
C SER A 5 1.92 8.05 -8.96
N ALA A 6 2.13 6.87 -9.58
CA ALA A 6 2.25 5.60 -8.86
C ALA A 6 3.36 5.55 -7.79
N PRO A 7 4.58 6.10 -8.01
CA PRO A 7 5.60 6.20 -6.96
C PRO A 7 5.15 7.05 -5.76
N GLN A 8 4.45 8.16 -6.01
CA GLN A 8 3.89 8.99 -4.93
C GLN A 8 2.83 8.23 -4.15
N LEU A 9 1.93 7.52 -4.84
CA LEU A 9 0.91 6.67 -4.22
C LEU A 9 1.54 5.63 -3.30
N VAL A 10 2.51 4.86 -3.79
CA VAL A 10 3.19 3.82 -3.00
C VAL A 10 3.87 4.43 -1.76
N LYS A 11 4.46 5.62 -1.88
CA LYS A 11 5.05 6.33 -0.74
C LYS A 11 4.01 6.78 0.29
N ILE A 12 2.80 7.16 -0.15
CA ILE A 12 1.68 7.47 0.76
C ILE A 12 1.23 6.21 1.48
N LEU A 13 0.96 5.14 0.73
CA LEU A 13 0.53 3.85 1.28
C LEU A 13 1.55 3.26 2.26
N ALA A 14 2.85 3.32 1.96
CA ALA A 14 3.90 2.86 2.87
C ALA A 14 3.88 3.62 4.22
N LYS A 15 3.68 4.95 4.17
CA LYS A 15 3.54 5.78 5.36
C LYS A 15 2.28 5.45 6.15
N GLU A 16 1.14 5.27 5.48
CA GLU A 16 -0.11 4.92 6.15
C GLU A 16 -0.06 3.52 6.77
N LEU A 17 0.57 2.55 6.08
CA LEU A 17 0.83 1.23 6.64
C LEU A 17 1.67 1.33 7.92
N GLN A 18 2.74 2.14 7.90
CA GLN A 18 3.57 2.36 9.09
C GLN A 18 2.79 3.05 10.22
N ARG A 19 1.95 4.04 9.89
CA ARG A 19 1.09 4.77 10.86
C ARG A 19 0.02 3.89 11.48
N SER A 20 -0.51 2.93 10.73
CA SER A 20 -1.51 1.97 11.23
C SER A 20 -0.99 1.15 12.41
N GLY A 21 0.33 0.97 12.54
CA GLY A 21 0.95 0.12 13.54
C GLY A 21 0.60 -1.37 13.36
N THR A 22 -0.03 -1.75 12.25
CA THR A 22 -0.41 -3.14 11.97
C THR A 22 0.82 -3.97 11.67
N LYS A 23 0.93 -5.13 12.31
CA LYS A 23 2.01 -6.08 12.00
C LYS A 23 1.85 -6.61 10.56
N PRO A 24 2.92 -6.72 9.77
CA PRO A 24 2.86 -7.19 8.38
C PRO A 24 2.07 -8.49 8.20
N HIS A 25 2.33 -9.50 9.03
CA HIS A 25 1.58 -10.76 9.04
C HIS A 25 0.07 -10.58 9.18
N LYS A 26 -0.37 -9.76 10.14
CA LYS A 26 -1.80 -9.50 10.37
C LYS A 26 -2.41 -8.71 9.20
N PHE A 27 -1.66 -7.77 8.63
CA PHE A 27 -2.11 -7.02 7.46
C PHE A 27 -2.27 -7.95 6.25
N ALA A 28 -1.35 -8.90 6.07
CA ALA A 28 -1.42 -9.90 5.01
C ALA A 28 -2.64 -10.82 5.14
N GLU A 29 -2.97 -11.25 6.36
CA GLU A 29 -4.19 -12.02 6.62
C GLU A 29 -5.47 -11.25 6.28
N ILE A 30 -5.52 -9.95 6.57
CA ILE A 30 -6.70 -9.11 6.32
C ILE A 30 -6.85 -8.81 4.82
N THR A 31 -5.76 -8.46 4.16
CA THR A 31 -5.78 -7.93 2.79
C THR A 31 -5.62 -9.02 1.73
N GLY A 32 -5.11 -10.20 2.11
CA GLY A 32 -4.67 -11.24 1.18
C GLY A 32 -3.39 -10.89 0.42
N VAL A 33 -2.73 -9.77 0.76
CA VAL A 33 -1.47 -9.33 0.16
C VAL A 33 -0.31 -9.89 0.97
N GLY A 34 0.55 -10.69 0.35
CA GLY A 34 1.68 -11.33 1.03
C GLY A 34 2.63 -10.34 1.72
N GLU A 35 3.27 -10.79 2.81
CA GLU A 35 4.21 -9.98 3.59
C GLU A 35 5.40 -9.49 2.75
N ASP A 36 5.85 -10.30 1.80
CA ASP A 36 6.88 -9.95 0.80
C ASP A 36 6.45 -8.75 -0.06
N ARG A 37 5.16 -8.65 -0.39
CA ARG A 37 4.62 -7.52 -1.17
C ARG A 37 4.52 -6.26 -0.31
N LEU A 38 4.23 -6.40 0.98
CA LEU A 38 4.28 -5.27 1.92
C LEU A 38 5.71 -4.73 2.10
N GLU A 39 6.72 -5.60 2.03
CA GLU A 39 8.12 -5.19 2.03
C GLU A 39 8.47 -4.39 0.75
N LEU A 40 8.00 -4.83 -0.42
CA LEU A 40 8.14 -4.06 -1.67
C LEU A 40 7.49 -2.67 -1.57
N LEU A 41 6.30 -2.59 -0.97
CA LEU A 41 5.62 -1.31 -0.70
C LEU A 41 6.48 -0.40 0.18
N GLN A 42 7.02 -0.92 1.30
CA GLN A 42 7.87 -0.15 2.22
C GLN A 42 9.18 0.31 1.58
N ASN A 43 9.73 -0.48 0.66
CA ASN A 43 10.94 -0.14 -0.10
C ASN A 43 10.67 0.80 -1.29
N GLY A 44 9.40 1.12 -1.58
CA GLY A 44 9.03 1.98 -2.70
C GLY A 44 9.16 1.32 -4.07
N ALA A 45 9.22 -0.01 -4.12
CA ALA A 45 9.37 -0.82 -5.33
C ALA A 45 8.04 -0.93 -6.11
N TRP A 46 7.47 0.22 -6.49
CA TRP A 46 6.15 0.34 -7.11
C TRP A 46 6.01 -0.44 -8.43
N GLN A 47 7.12 -0.66 -9.15
CA GLN A 47 7.15 -1.39 -10.42
C GLN A 47 6.94 -2.90 -10.23
N ASP A 48 7.20 -3.41 -9.02
CA ASP A 48 7.08 -4.81 -8.66
C ASP A 48 5.71 -5.11 -8.00
N LEU A 49 4.92 -4.07 -7.73
CA LEU A 49 3.56 -4.15 -7.23
C LEU A 49 2.56 -4.13 -8.38
N THR A 50 1.54 -4.98 -8.28
CA THR A 50 0.41 -4.96 -9.20
C THR A 50 -0.62 -3.92 -8.79
N ILE A 51 -1.40 -3.44 -9.75
CA ILE A 51 -2.53 -2.53 -9.49
C ILE A 51 -3.51 -3.14 -8.47
N ARG A 52 -3.75 -4.45 -8.55
CA ARG A 52 -4.66 -5.15 -7.63
C ARG A 52 -4.16 -5.11 -6.18
N GLU A 53 -2.86 -5.29 -5.98
CA GLU A 53 -2.26 -5.20 -4.64
C GLU A 53 -2.32 -3.77 -4.11
N ILE A 54 -2.02 -2.78 -4.95
CA ILE A 54 -2.12 -1.37 -4.59
C ILE A 54 -3.55 -1.01 -4.15
N VAL A 55 -4.57 -1.46 -4.91
CA VAL A 55 -5.98 -1.26 -4.55
C VAL A 55 -6.32 -1.93 -3.23
N ALA A 56 -5.99 -3.22 -3.05
CA ALA A 56 -6.30 -3.95 -1.82
C ALA A 56 -5.65 -3.33 -0.58
N ILE A 57 -4.41 -2.82 -0.71
CA ILE A 57 -3.71 -2.09 0.35
C ILE A 57 -4.41 -0.76 0.63
N SER A 58 -4.76 0.01 -0.41
CA SER A 58 -5.41 1.32 -0.26
C SER A 58 -6.76 1.23 0.43
N GLU A 59 -7.60 0.26 0.06
CA GLU A 59 -8.91 0.05 0.68
C GLU A 59 -8.79 -0.28 2.17
N ASN A 60 -7.79 -1.09 2.55
CA ASN A 60 -7.56 -1.45 3.94
C ASN A 60 -6.93 -0.33 4.78
N LEU A 61 -6.28 0.63 4.13
CA LEU A 61 -5.70 1.80 4.80
C LEU A 61 -6.63 3.02 4.75
N ASP A 62 -7.86 2.86 4.24
CA ASP A 62 -8.82 3.96 4.04
C ASP A 62 -8.22 5.12 3.22
N VAL A 63 -7.37 4.78 2.24
CA VAL A 63 -6.76 5.73 1.32
C VAL A 63 -7.58 5.77 0.04
N ASP A 64 -8.24 6.89 -0.20
CA ASP A 64 -9.05 7.10 -1.39
C ASP A 64 -8.16 7.28 -2.63
N LEU A 65 -8.35 6.39 -3.60
CA LEU A 65 -7.67 6.43 -4.90
C LEU A 65 -8.44 7.25 -5.95
N THR A 66 -9.64 7.75 -5.65
CA THR A 66 -10.43 8.54 -6.60
C THR A 66 -9.92 9.97 -6.77
N ASP A 67 -9.02 10.41 -5.88
CA ASP A 67 -8.26 11.67 -5.95
C ASP A 67 -6.99 11.58 -6.83
N LEU A 68 -6.82 10.50 -7.60
CA LEU A 68 -5.77 10.29 -8.62
C LEU A 68 -6.12 10.91 -9.98
#